data_AF-A0A150SA41-F1
#
_entry.id   AF-A0A150SA41-F1
#
_cell.length_a   1.000
_cell.length_b   1.000
_cell.length_c   1.000
_cell.angle_alpha   90.00
_cell.angle_beta   90.00
_cell.angle_gamma   90.00
#
_symmetry.space_group_name_H-M   'P 1'
#
loop_
_entity.id
_entity.type
_entity.pdbx_description
1 polymer ?
#
loop_
_entity_poly.entity_id
_entity_poly.type
_entity_poly.pdbx_seq_one_letter_code
_entity_poly.pdbx_strand_id
1 'polypeptide(L)'
;MNRLLSVDQVAQLLNMEHLEHRFVQRRLRVYAAERRTEFQFFRLGKFYYTTEEDLRRLIPELFAHEERDADSMRARIEALVSEVKSLKRKTEVLENTLFRLQTEAKKGA
;
A
#
# COMPACT_ATOMS: atom_id res chain seq x y z
N MET A 1 28.48 -16.57 -4.62
CA MET A 1 28.36 -16.94 -6.05
C MET A 1 26.98 -16.49 -6.53
N ASN A 2 26.93 -15.69 -7.60
CA ASN A 2 25.66 -15.21 -8.14
C ASN A 2 24.89 -16.33 -8.84
N ARG A 3 23.56 -16.36 -8.67
CA ARG A 3 22.66 -17.31 -9.30
C ARG A 3 21.53 -16.57 -10.01
N LEU A 4 21.11 -17.11 -11.16
CA LEU A 4 19.89 -16.67 -11.83
C LEU A 4 18.71 -17.40 -11.19
N LEU A 5 17.76 -16.64 -10.62
CA LEU A 5 16.63 -17.15 -9.86
C LEU A 5 15.34 -16.57 -10.42
N SER A 6 14.32 -17.41 -10.62
CA SER A 6 12.96 -16.94 -10.89
C SER A 6 12.33 -16.30 -9.65
N VAL A 7 11.26 -15.52 -9.83
CA VAL A 7 10.47 -14.98 -8.71
C VAL A 7 10.04 -16.10 -7.75
N ASP A 8 9.60 -17.26 -8.24
CA ASP A 8 9.17 -18.40 -7.42
C ASP A 8 10.31 -18.95 -6.55
N GLN A 9 11.50 -19.10 -7.14
CA GLN A 9 12.69 -19.53 -6.41
C GLN A 9 13.12 -18.51 -5.37
N VAL A 10 12.98 -17.21 -5.68
CA VAL A 10 13.22 -16.16 -4.70
C VAL A 10 12.19 -16.23 -3.57
N ALA A 11 10.90 -16.43 -3.89
CA ALA A 11 9.86 -16.58 -2.87
C ALA A 11 10.14 -17.77 -1.94
N GLN A 12 10.56 -18.90 -2.49
CA GLN A 12 10.98 -20.08 -1.70
C GLN A 12 12.17 -19.78 -0.79
N LEU A 13 13.24 -19.20 -1.33
CA LEU A 13 14.46 -18.88 -0.55
C LEU A 13 14.19 -17.89 0.59
N LEU A 14 13.18 -17.03 0.43
CA LEU A 14 12.80 -16.04 1.42
C LEU A 14 11.65 -16.51 2.35
N ASN A 15 11.17 -17.75 2.20
CA ASN A 15 9.97 -18.27 2.88
C ASN A 15 8.71 -17.40 2.65
N MET A 16 8.62 -16.78 1.48
CA MET A 16 7.56 -15.89 1.02
C MET A 16 6.60 -16.57 0.02
N GLU A 17 6.58 -17.90 -0.01
CA GLU A 17 5.76 -18.70 -0.94
C GLU A 17 4.26 -18.43 -0.84
N HIS A 18 3.83 -17.96 0.33
CA HIS A 18 2.44 -17.60 0.64
C HIS A 18 2.08 -16.19 0.16
N LEU A 19 3.04 -15.39 -0.31
CA LEU A 19 2.83 -14.03 -0.78
C LEU A 19 2.58 -14.01 -2.29
N GLU A 20 1.76 -13.06 -2.73
CA GLU A 20 1.44 -12.94 -4.14
C GLU A 20 2.71 -12.74 -5.00
N HIS A 21 2.81 -13.46 -6.10
CA HIS A 21 3.96 -13.33 -7.02
C HIS A 21 4.18 -11.89 -7.52
N ARG A 22 3.09 -11.12 -7.73
CA ARG A 22 3.18 -9.69 -8.09
C ARG A 22 3.78 -8.84 -6.97
N PHE A 23 3.49 -9.21 -5.73
CA PHE A 23 4.03 -8.56 -4.54
C PHE A 23 5.54 -8.75 -4.48
N VAL A 24 6.01 -10.01 -4.49
CA VAL A 24 7.44 -10.37 -4.50
C VAL A 24 8.16 -9.69 -5.67
N GLN A 25 7.56 -9.72 -6.87
CA GLN A 25 8.14 -9.09 -8.05
C GLN A 25 8.28 -7.57 -7.93
N ARG A 26 7.25 -6.88 -7.42
CA ARG A 26 7.27 -5.41 -7.26
C ARG A 26 8.35 -5.00 -6.26
N ARG A 27 8.46 -5.72 -5.14
CA ARG A 27 9.45 -5.38 -4.12
C ARG A 27 10.88 -5.62 -4.58
N LEU A 28 11.13 -6.73 -5.28
CA LEU A 28 12.45 -7.00 -5.87
C LEU A 28 12.87 -5.91 -6.87
N ARG A 29 11.92 -5.29 -7.60
CA ARG A 29 12.20 -4.12 -8.46
C ARG A 29 12.62 -2.89 -7.67
N VAL A 30 11.95 -2.61 -6.54
CA VAL A 30 12.26 -1.47 -5.67
C VAL A 30 13.67 -1.62 -5.10
N TYR A 31 13.98 -2.79 -4.54
CA TYR A 31 15.32 -3.06 -4.00
C TYR A 31 16.42 -2.95 -5.06
N ALA A 32 16.20 -3.52 -6.25
CA ALA A 32 17.15 -3.40 -7.36
C ALA A 32 17.37 -1.94 -7.77
N ALA A 33 16.34 -1.10 -7.73
CA ALA A 33 16.44 0.32 -8.04
C ALA A 33 17.19 1.12 -6.94
N GLU A 34 16.94 0.81 -5.66
CA GLU A 34 17.51 1.54 -4.52
C GLU A 34 18.99 1.21 -4.29
N ARG A 35 19.40 -0.03 -4.49
CA ARG A 35 20.75 -0.48 -4.14
C ARG A 35 21.80 -0.25 -5.23
N ARG A 36 21.43 0.20 -6.44
CA ARG A 36 22.31 0.32 -7.63
C ARG A 36 23.20 -0.92 -7.86
N THR A 37 22.83 -2.06 -7.29
CA THR A 37 23.61 -3.28 -7.31
C THR A 37 23.42 -3.93 -8.67
N GLU A 38 24.40 -4.73 -9.07
CA GLU A 38 24.52 -5.48 -10.32
C GLU A 38 23.41 -6.52 -10.55
N PHE A 39 22.20 -6.28 -10.03
CA PHE A 39 20.96 -6.86 -10.53
C PHE A 39 20.79 -6.37 -11.96
N GLN A 40 21.46 -7.03 -12.89
CA GLN A 40 21.10 -6.92 -14.30
C GLN A 40 19.69 -7.49 -14.40
N PHE A 41 18.72 -6.60 -14.34
CA PHE A 41 17.34 -6.83 -14.73
C PHE A 41 17.39 -7.09 -16.22
N PHE A 42 17.82 -8.29 -16.61
CA PHE A 42 17.64 -8.73 -17.96
C PHE A 42 16.15 -8.61 -18.22
N ARG A 43 15.83 -7.88 -19.28
CA ARG A 43 14.51 -7.47 -19.73
C ARG A 43 13.68 -8.67 -20.21
N LEU A 44 13.75 -9.79 -19.48
CA LEU A 44 13.09 -11.07 -19.63
C LEU A 44 12.22 -11.34 -18.39
N GLY A 45 11.57 -10.31 -17.88
CA GLY A 45 10.29 -10.37 -17.16
C GLY A 45 10.22 -11.02 -15.77
N LYS A 46 11.09 -11.96 -15.39
CA LYS A 46 10.84 -12.85 -14.23
C LYS A 46 12.10 -13.42 -13.52
N PHE A 47 13.31 -13.03 -13.90
CA PHE A 47 14.54 -13.60 -13.34
C PHE A 47 15.44 -12.54 -12.69
N TYR A 48 16.10 -12.94 -11.61
CA TYR A 48 16.98 -12.13 -10.77
C TYR A 48 18.35 -12.78 -10.71
N TYR A 49 19.40 -12.03 -11.00
CA TYR A 49 20.77 -12.48 -10.85
C TYR A 49 21.38 -11.87 -9.59
N THR A 50 21.59 -12.70 -8.55
CA THR A 50 21.97 -12.21 -7.22
C THR A 50 22.62 -13.29 -6.36
N THR A 51 23.18 -12.90 -5.20
CA THR A 51 23.61 -13.83 -4.15
C THR A 51 22.49 -14.15 -3.17
N GLU A 52 22.59 -15.28 -2.49
CA GLU A 52 21.68 -15.64 -1.40
C GLU A 52 21.79 -14.67 -0.20
N GLU A 53 22.98 -14.11 0.04
CA GLU A 53 23.20 -13.15 1.12
C GLU A 53 22.46 -11.83 0.87
N ASP A 54 22.51 -11.32 -0.37
CA ASP A 54 21.77 -10.12 -0.77
C ASP A 54 20.26 -10.34 -0.71
N LEU A 55 19.80 -11.54 -1.07
CA LEU A 55 18.40 -11.94 -0.91
C LEU A 55 17.96 -11.98 0.57
N ARG A 56 18.77 -12.52 1.48
CA ARG A 56 18.45 -12.53 2.91
C ARG A 56 18.36 -11.12 3.50
N ARG A 57 19.21 -10.20 3.04
CA ARG A 57 19.17 -8.78 3.42
C ARG A 57 17.92 -8.05 2.89
N LEU A 58 17.26 -8.59 1.86
CA LEU A 58 16.00 -8.08 1.34
C LEU A 58 14.89 -8.19 2.39
N ILE A 59 14.82 -9.29 3.14
CA ILE A 59 13.67 -9.66 3.99
C ILE A 59 13.28 -8.53 4.96
N PRO A 60 14.18 -7.96 5.78
CA PRO A 60 13.80 -6.89 6.71
C PRO A 60 13.35 -5.61 5.98
N GLU A 61 13.94 -5.31 4.82
CA GLU A 61 13.56 -4.14 4.01
C GLU A 61 12.23 -4.32 3.30
N LEU A 62 11.84 -5.55 2.97
CA LEU A 62 10.50 -5.88 2.47
C LEU A 62 9.44 -5.48 3.50
N PHE A 63 9.60 -5.98 4.73
CA PHE A 63 8.64 -5.75 5.80
C PHE A 63 8.65 -4.31 6.32
N ALA A 64 9.82 -3.65 6.41
CA ALA A 64 9.90 -2.28 6.90
C ALA A 64 9.16 -1.26 6.00
N HIS A 65 9.13 -1.50 4.68
CA HIS A 65 8.32 -0.69 3.77
C HIS A 65 6.83 -0.97 3.89
N GLU A 66 6.45 -2.24 4.10
CA GLU A 66 5.05 -2.63 4.30
C GLU A 66 4.48 -2.00 5.57
N GLU A 67 5.24 -1.99 6.66
CA GLU A 67 4.83 -1.33 7.91
C GLU A 67 4.56 0.17 7.69
N ARG A 68 5.44 0.86 6.97
CA ARG A 68 5.26 2.29 6.64
C ARG A 68 4.05 2.54 5.74
N ASP A 69 3.85 1.72 4.72
CA ASP A 69 2.71 1.84 3.83
C ASP A 69 1.39 1.54 4.59
N ALA A 70 1.40 0.52 5.45
CA ALA A 70 0.26 0.18 6.30
C ALA A 70 -0.09 1.30 7.29
N ASP A 71 0.91 1.90 7.92
CA ASP A 71 0.72 3.04 8.83
C ASP A 71 0.18 4.26 8.09
N SER A 72 0.71 4.55 6.89
CA SER A 72 0.21 5.63 6.04
C SER A 72 -1.25 5.40 5.62
N MET A 73 -1.60 4.17 5.24
CA MET A 73 -2.98 3.81 4.91
C MET A 73 -3.91 3.93 6.11
N ARG A 74 -3.49 3.49 7.30
CA ARG A 74 -4.25 3.65 8.55
C ARG A 74 -4.54 5.12 8.84
N ALA A 75 -3.51 5.97 8.80
CA ALA A 75 -3.67 7.40 9.02
C ALA A 75 -4.65 8.03 8.02
N ARG A 76 -4.60 7.62 6.75
CA ARG A 76 -5.55 8.11 5.72
C ARG A 76 -6.98 7.64 5.98
N ILE A 77 -7.17 6.40 6.42
CA ILE A 77 -8.49 5.88 6.80
C ILE A 77 -9.05 6.67 7.99
N GLU A 78 -8.25 6.91 9.02
CA GLU A 78 -8.67 7.70 10.18
C GLU A 78 -9.09 9.13 9.80
N ALA A 79 -8.32 9.78 8.92
CA ALA A 79 -8.66 11.10 8.39
C ALA A 79 -10.02 11.09 7.64
N LEU A 80 -10.23 10.12 6.75
CA LEU A 80 -11.49 9.97 6.02
C LEU A 80 -12.67 9.68 6.95
N VAL A 81 -12.49 8.84 7.97
CA VAL A 81 -13.52 8.56 8.97
C VAL A 81 -13.90 9.83 9.74
N SER A 82 -12.92 10.67 10.09
CA SER A 82 -13.16 11.96 10.72
C SER A 82 -13.92 12.92 9.81
N GLU A 83 -13.54 12.99 8.53
CA GLU A 83 -14.22 13.80 7.52
C GLU A 83 -15.68 13.39 7.32
N VAL A 84 -15.95 12.09 7.20
CA VAL A 84 -17.32 11.56 7.08
C VAL A 84 -18.16 11.92 8.30
N LYS A 85 -17.60 11.84 9.52
CA LYS A 85 -18.31 12.25 10.75
C LYS A 85 -18.64 13.75 10.74
N SER A 86 -17.71 14.58 10.29
CA SER A 86 -17.91 16.02 10.16
C SER A 86 -19.00 16.35 9.14
N LEU A 87 -18.96 15.70 7.98
CA LEU A 87 -19.97 15.88 6.93
C LEU A 87 -21.36 15.45 7.41
N LYS A 88 -21.50 14.30 8.10
CA LYS A 88 -22.78 13.87 8.68
C LYS A 88 -23.39 14.92 9.60
N ARG A 89 -22.59 15.51 10.50
CA ARG A 89 -23.05 16.60 11.38
C ARG A 89 -23.50 17.84 10.61
N LYS A 90 -22.77 18.22 9.55
CA LYS A 90 -23.18 19.35 8.70
C LYS A 90 -24.50 19.07 7.99
N THR A 91 -24.69 17.85 7.49
CA THR A 91 -25.95 17.43 6.87
C THR A 91 -27.12 17.53 7.86
N GLU A 92 -26.95 17.00 9.08
CA GLU A 92 -27.97 17.11 10.14
C GLU A 92 -28.34 18.58 10.46
N VAL A 93 -27.35 19.47 10.52
CA VAL A 93 -27.59 20.92 10.75
C VAL A 93 -28.38 21.54 9.59
N LEU A 94 -28.00 21.22 8.35
CA LEU A 94 -28.69 21.72 7.17
C LEU A 94 -30.12 21.20 7.06
N GLU A 95 -30.34 19.91 7.33
CA GLU A 95 -31.67 19.29 7.36
C GLU A 95 -32.57 19.96 8.41
N ASN A 96 -32.06 20.20 9.61
CA ASN A 96 -32.80 20.91 10.65
C ASN A 96 -33.13 22.36 10.26
N THR A 97 -32.21 23.04 9.59
CA THR A 97 -32.41 24.43 9.14
C THR A 97 -33.46 24.49 8.03
N LEU A 98 -33.38 23.58 7.05
CA LEU A 98 -34.34 23.44 5.97
C LEU A 98 -35.75 23.16 6.52
N PHE A 99 -35.85 22.26 7.49
CA PHE A 99 -37.13 21.94 8.16
C PHE A 99 -37.75 23.18 8.84
N ARG A 100 -36.95 23.99 9.54
CA ARG A 100 -37.43 25.23 10.17
C ARG A 100 -37.95 26.22 9.14
N LEU A 101 -37.17 26.49 8.09
CA LEU A 101 -37.54 27.42 7.02
C LEU A 101 -38.84 26.97 6.31
N GLN A 102 -38.99 25.68 6.03
CA GLN A 102 -40.22 25.14 5.44
C GLN A 102 -41.43 25.31 6.37
N THR A 103 -41.23 25.17 7.68
CA THR A 103 -42.31 25.33 8.67
C THR A 103 -42.73 26.79 8.82
N GLU A 104 -41.78 27.72 8.79
CA GLU A 104 -42.04 29.16 8.82
C GLU A 104 -42.76 29.63 7.56
N ALA A 105 -42.31 29.18 6.38
CA ALA A 105 -42.96 29.49 5.10
C ALA A 105 -44.43 29.03 5.05
N LYS A 106 -44.74 27.87 5.65
CA LYS A 106 -46.12 27.35 5.73
C LYS A 106 -47.02 28.11 6.72
N LYS A 107 -46.46 28.86 7.67
CA LYS A 107 -47.23 29.64 8.66
C LYS A 107 -47.50 31.08 8.19
N GLY A 108 -46.74 31.58 7.22
CA GLY A 108 -46.89 32.92 6.65
C GLY A 108 -47.69 32.99 5.33
N ALA A 109 -48.16 31.86 4.82
CA ALA A 109 -49.03 31.73 3.65
C ALA A 109 -50.45 31.35 4.09
#